data_AF-A0AA40E6U1-F1
#
_entry.id   AF-A0AA40E6U1-F1
#
_cell.length_a   1.000
_cell.length_b   1.000
_cell.length_c   1.000
_cell.angle_alpha   90.00
_cell.angle_beta   90.00
_cell.angle_gamma   90.00
#
_symmetry.space_group_name_H-M   'P 1'
#
loop_
_entity.id
_entity.type
_entity.pdbx_description
1 polymer ?
#
loop_
_entity_poly.entity_id
_entity_poly.type
_entity_poly.pdbx_seq_one_letter_code
_entity_poly.pdbx_strand_id
1 'polypeptide(L)'
;MSHDSSARLIMGRPSSLMFSLLLLRAGRERNDSEVSSNHVRVKAKTTLFQGIAADLRSASWLSIGLWSVFFIWTSALFFLSAIFLPLYLQQPFNDLRSSACLPDDSFDMSGDRYDPWQADGFFQITIGFGSLTFTQAKVIDLVWDIVVGRVGQALLAFHFWKAVSVHVKNSMYKSPVTYNMYWTAFIDAQPSFLSTCRVIRDSATQKSKRSRAAMAFIAIGMSFVLAFPTLASSMTGYSGRSQSFVTDAQGNLISYTAFTPVAYIIRDGERINFTSNYVVPFSSRIYHLTWGHDIEAYGQPNYLYSCAKNWDDGTECGLSQDVSEYVKAYGFYGLDATGGKANDVVTQWAGGSIPKPALNISAFYFPRETSFYGRDYIDPRINKRPYADPRNIQLTVLGENSTTYSLDYVRANGSCQPLGTYKWGFSFVQLFIVLIILLLWTVGTCTMWLKAHLTLLRRADGEVPNKYNASLVLAARMRSDLKIGITRQLTNQELDGVIKEHTGGRIDMQEAIPVQDFDLRRGLWGWVKANKWWSALLVSLALVLVAGWIIGFYILWIPIMIFLSAICLTLAVGRTTKSRLFFAACGAVLAAIVSVIILCTIIWSER
;
A
#
# COMPACT_ATOMS: atom_id res chain seq x y z
N MET A 1 54.31 41.97 -13.36
CA MET A 1 52.91 42.36 -13.59
C MET A 1 52.24 41.19 -14.30
N SER A 2 51.78 40.14 -13.63
CA SER A 2 50.59 40.07 -12.75
C SER A 2 49.39 40.79 -13.36
N HIS A 3 48.56 40.04 -14.09
CA HIS A 3 47.11 40.18 -14.00
C HIS A 3 46.44 38.83 -14.30
N ASP A 4 46.06 38.19 -13.20
CA ASP A 4 45.13 37.07 -13.09
C ASP A 4 43.73 37.53 -13.52
N SER A 5 43.02 36.71 -14.28
CA SER A 5 41.62 36.91 -14.65
C SER A 5 40.90 35.57 -14.65
N SER A 6 40.87 34.97 -13.47
CA SER A 6 40.03 33.83 -13.13
C SER A 6 38.56 34.26 -13.02
N ALA A 7 37.85 34.34 -14.14
CA ALA A 7 36.38 34.41 -14.15
C ALA A 7 35.81 33.00 -13.87
N ARG A 8 35.61 32.68 -12.59
CA ARG A 8 34.87 31.48 -12.17
C ARG A 8 33.39 31.65 -12.51
N LEU A 9 32.96 31.01 -13.59
CA LEU A 9 31.56 30.71 -13.84
C LEU A 9 31.04 29.78 -12.74
N ILE A 10 30.22 30.33 -11.84
CA ILE A 10 29.45 29.59 -10.85
C ILE A 10 28.30 28.89 -11.58
N MET A 11 28.55 27.72 -12.16
CA MET A 11 27.50 26.81 -12.61
C MET A 11 27.13 25.82 -11.49
N GLY A 12 25.90 25.95 -11.01
CA GLY A 12 25.05 24.91 -10.42
C GLY A 12 25.70 23.90 -9.45
N ARG A 13 25.82 24.25 -8.16
CA ARG A 13 26.00 23.25 -7.09
C ARG A 13 24.66 22.54 -6.81
N PRO A 14 24.57 21.20 -6.92
CA PRO A 14 23.37 20.50 -6.50
C PRO A 14 23.28 20.30 -4.98
N SER A 15 22.03 20.28 -4.55
CA SER A 15 21.37 20.38 -3.24
C SER A 15 21.53 19.21 -2.25
N SER A 16 22.58 18.39 -2.34
CA SER A 16 22.64 17.10 -1.61
C SER A 16 23.49 17.09 -0.32
N LEU A 17 23.90 18.25 0.20
CA LEU A 17 25.03 18.37 1.13
C LEU A 17 24.72 18.06 2.61
N MET A 18 23.47 18.13 3.09
CA MET A 18 23.21 18.27 4.53
C MET A 18 23.42 16.97 5.34
N PHE A 19 22.84 15.84 4.93
CA PHE A 19 23.01 14.56 5.63
C PHE A 19 24.46 14.04 5.54
N SER A 20 25.11 14.25 4.40
CA SER A 20 26.51 13.87 4.19
C SER A 20 27.45 14.69 5.07
N LEU A 21 27.19 15.99 5.24
CA LEU A 21 27.92 16.84 6.18
C LEU A 21 27.68 16.44 7.65
N LEU A 22 26.46 15.99 8.01
CA LEU A 22 26.16 15.51 9.36
C LEU A 22 26.94 14.22 9.71
N LEU A 23 27.00 13.26 8.79
CA LEU A 23 27.79 12.03 8.98
C LEU A 23 29.31 12.29 8.94
N LEU A 24 29.78 13.20 8.10
CA LEU A 24 31.19 13.61 8.09
C LEU A 24 31.59 14.35 9.36
N ARG A 25 30.72 15.21 9.89
CA ARG A 25 30.95 15.95 11.13
C ARG A 25 30.97 15.04 12.36
N ALA A 26 30.05 14.07 12.46
CA ALA A 26 30.07 13.06 13.52
C ALA A 26 31.35 12.19 13.49
N GLY A 27 31.93 11.99 12.30
CA GLY A 27 33.23 11.33 12.14
C GLY A 27 34.43 12.20 12.54
N ARG A 28 34.34 13.53 12.37
CA ARG A 28 35.39 14.50 12.69
C ARG A 28 35.41 14.88 14.18
N GLU A 29 34.24 15.04 14.79
CA GLU A 29 34.10 15.35 16.23
C GLU A 29 34.72 14.28 17.14
N ARG A 30 34.89 13.03 16.65
CA ARG A 30 35.59 11.96 17.39
C ARG A 30 37.12 12.11 17.37
N ASN A 31 37.70 12.68 16.32
CA ASN A 31 39.14 12.98 16.27
C ASN A 31 39.47 14.26 17.05
N ASP A 32 38.57 15.24 17.05
CA ASP A 32 38.78 16.50 17.77
C ASP A 32 38.50 16.38 19.28
N SER A 33 37.71 15.40 19.72
CA SER A 33 37.44 15.14 21.14
C SER A 33 38.65 14.64 21.93
N GLU A 34 39.72 14.21 21.26
CA GLU A 34 40.99 13.83 21.90
C GLU A 34 41.97 15.02 21.99
N VAL A 35 41.72 16.11 21.25
CA VAL A 35 42.63 17.27 21.15
C VAL A 35 42.06 18.54 21.80
N SER A 36 40.74 18.65 21.97
CA SER A 36 40.08 19.90 22.39
C SER A 36 39.46 19.85 23.80
N SER A 37 40.16 19.32 24.80
CA SER A 37 39.74 19.50 26.22
C SER A 37 40.10 20.88 26.78
N ASN A 38 40.99 21.63 26.12
CA ASN A 38 41.42 22.96 26.55
C ASN A 38 41.28 23.97 25.42
N HIS A 39 40.10 24.58 25.29
CA HIS A 39 39.94 26.05 25.18
C HIS A 39 38.56 26.47 24.64
N VAL A 40 38.12 27.61 25.19
CA VAL A 40 37.09 28.53 24.69
C VAL A 40 35.62 28.14 24.93
N ARG A 41 35.13 28.46 26.13
CA ARG A 41 33.71 28.64 26.43
C ARG A 41 33.33 30.12 26.22
N VAL A 42 33.16 30.57 24.98
CA VAL A 42 32.60 31.90 24.66
C VAL A 42 31.09 31.78 24.52
N LYS A 43 30.36 32.40 25.46
CA LYS A 43 28.89 32.52 25.46
C LYS A 43 28.45 33.47 24.35
N ALA A 44 27.97 32.95 23.22
CA ALA A 44 27.11 33.71 22.32
C ALA A 44 25.64 33.47 22.72
N LYS A 45 25.03 34.47 23.37
CA LYS A 45 23.59 34.50 23.67
C LYS A 45 22.85 34.96 22.40
N THR A 46 22.79 34.10 21.39
CA THR A 46 21.97 34.34 20.19
C THR A 46 20.50 34.19 20.58
N THR A 47 19.68 35.21 20.33
CA THR A 47 18.23 35.11 20.57
C THR A 47 17.65 33.99 19.70
N LEU A 48 16.70 33.22 20.26
CA LEU A 48 16.10 32.03 19.64
C LEU A 48 15.70 32.29 18.17
N PHE A 49 15.08 33.43 17.92
CA PHE A 49 14.63 33.87 16.60
C PHE A 49 15.77 34.17 15.63
N GLN A 50 16.88 34.75 16.09
CA GLN A 50 18.04 34.99 15.22
C GLN A 50 18.73 33.70 14.81
N GLY A 51 18.78 32.70 15.70
CA GLY A 51 19.29 31.36 15.39
C GLY A 51 18.40 30.61 14.39
N ILE A 52 17.08 30.66 14.58
CA ILE A 52 16.08 30.07 13.67
C ILE A 52 16.13 30.77 12.30
N ALA A 53 16.18 32.10 12.26
CA ALA A 53 16.26 32.88 11.02
C ALA A 53 17.57 32.67 10.25
N ALA A 54 18.70 32.51 10.96
CA ALA A 54 19.99 32.18 10.34
C ALA A 54 20.01 30.75 9.75
N ASP A 55 19.39 29.78 10.45
CA ASP A 55 19.23 28.43 9.92
C ASP A 55 18.26 28.39 8.73
N LEU A 56 17.15 29.14 8.76
CA LEU A 56 16.21 29.30 7.64
C LEU A 56 16.82 30.00 6.42
N ARG A 57 17.68 31.00 6.62
CA ARG A 57 18.38 31.69 5.51
C ARG A 57 19.51 30.86 4.89
N SER A 58 20.16 30.03 5.69
CA SER A 58 21.26 29.17 5.22
C SER A 58 20.79 27.81 4.71
N ALA A 59 19.52 27.47 4.93
CA ALA A 59 18.85 26.35 4.32
C ALA A 59 18.57 26.65 2.85
N SER A 60 19.10 25.81 1.96
CA SER A 60 18.63 25.81 0.58
C SER A 60 17.25 25.17 0.56
N TRP A 61 16.21 26.00 0.41
CA TRP A 61 14.81 25.57 0.35
C TRP A 61 14.57 24.46 -0.68
N LEU A 62 15.32 24.48 -1.80
CA LEU A 62 15.32 23.42 -2.80
C LEU A 62 15.78 22.06 -2.22
N SER A 63 16.80 22.05 -1.35
CA SER A 63 17.28 20.84 -0.69
C SER A 63 16.26 20.32 0.31
N ILE A 64 15.66 21.21 1.11
CA ILE A 64 14.61 20.83 2.07
C ILE A 64 13.41 20.23 1.34
N GLY A 65 12.98 20.83 0.23
CA GLY A 65 11.91 20.31 -0.60
C GLY A 65 12.22 18.91 -1.14
N LEU A 66 13.41 18.71 -1.71
CA LEU A 66 13.83 17.40 -2.25
C LEU A 66 13.90 16.32 -1.16
N TRP A 67 14.39 16.65 0.04
CA TRP A 67 14.40 15.72 1.17
C TRP A 67 13.00 15.41 1.68
N SER A 68 12.11 16.40 1.72
CA SER A 68 10.71 16.19 2.09
C SER A 68 10.04 15.22 1.13
N VAL A 69 10.22 15.43 -0.18
CA VAL A 69 9.71 14.52 -1.23
C VAL A 69 10.28 13.12 -1.06
N PHE A 70 11.57 12.98 -0.77
CA PHE A 70 12.18 11.68 -0.54
C PHE A 70 11.61 10.94 0.69
N PHE A 71 11.46 11.64 1.81
CA PHE A 71 10.89 11.03 3.03
C PHE A 71 9.42 10.69 2.86
N ILE A 72 8.64 11.55 2.19
CA ILE A 72 7.25 11.27 1.85
C ILE A 72 7.17 10.05 0.94
N TRP A 73 7.98 9.98 -0.11
CA TRP A 73 8.04 8.86 -1.04
C TRP A 73 8.34 7.52 -0.34
N THR A 74 9.42 7.49 0.44
CA THR A 74 9.84 6.28 1.16
C THR A 74 8.85 5.86 2.24
N SER A 75 8.26 6.81 2.95
CA SER A 75 7.19 6.56 3.93
C SER A 75 5.93 6.03 3.25
N ALA A 76 5.55 6.59 2.09
CA ALA A 76 4.40 6.15 1.31
C ALA A 76 4.60 4.74 0.77
N LEU A 77 5.78 4.41 0.23
CA LEU A 77 6.08 3.04 -0.22
C LEU A 77 5.97 2.03 0.92
N PHE A 78 6.57 2.34 2.07
CA PHE A 78 6.47 1.48 3.25
C PHE A 78 5.03 1.36 3.73
N PHE A 79 4.27 2.46 3.74
CA PHE A 79 2.87 2.46 4.14
C PHE A 79 2.03 1.59 3.21
N LEU A 80 2.17 1.76 1.90
CA LEU A 80 1.42 1.00 0.92
C LEU A 80 1.77 -0.49 0.96
N SER A 81 3.06 -0.84 1.08
CA SER A 81 3.50 -2.24 1.06
C SER A 81 3.28 -2.98 2.39
N ALA A 82 3.54 -2.33 3.53
CA ALA A 82 3.51 -3.01 4.83
C ALA A 82 2.14 -2.92 5.52
N ILE A 83 1.27 -2.01 5.08
CA ILE A 83 0.02 -1.71 5.78
C ILE A 83 -1.14 -1.75 4.80
N PHE A 84 -1.22 -0.83 3.84
CA PHE A 84 -2.43 -0.69 3.03
C PHE A 84 -2.79 -2.00 2.30
N LEU A 85 -1.81 -2.65 1.66
CA LEU A 85 -2.06 -3.93 0.99
C LEU A 85 -2.38 -5.05 1.99
N PRO A 86 -1.58 -5.32 3.03
CA PRO A 86 -1.93 -6.34 4.04
C PRO A 86 -3.27 -6.11 4.75
N LEU A 87 -3.66 -4.86 4.98
CA LEU A 87 -4.94 -4.49 5.58
C LEU A 87 -6.12 -4.62 4.62
N TYR A 88 -5.91 -4.32 3.35
CA TYR A 88 -6.90 -4.59 2.30
C TYR A 88 -7.28 -6.07 2.25
N LEU A 89 -6.36 -6.96 2.65
CA LEU A 89 -6.59 -8.41 2.72
C LEU A 89 -7.19 -8.88 4.06
N GLN A 90 -6.97 -8.13 5.15
CA GLN A 90 -7.49 -8.48 6.48
C GLN A 90 -8.87 -7.91 6.76
N GLN A 91 -9.25 -6.81 6.11
CA GLN A 91 -10.64 -6.40 6.10
C GLN A 91 -11.40 -7.47 5.33
N PRO A 92 -12.43 -8.10 5.90
CA PRO A 92 -13.39 -8.83 5.10
C PRO A 92 -14.14 -7.81 4.24
N PHE A 93 -13.50 -7.38 3.16
CA PHE A 93 -14.08 -6.89 1.92
C PHE A 93 -15.41 -6.13 2.09
N ASN A 94 -15.40 -5.04 2.86
CA ASN A 94 -16.63 -4.30 3.17
C ASN A 94 -17.30 -3.67 1.94
N ASP A 95 -16.55 -3.41 0.85
CA ASP A 95 -17.12 -2.89 -0.40
C ASP A 95 -17.49 -3.97 -1.43
N LEU A 96 -16.80 -5.14 -1.44
CA LEU A 96 -17.28 -6.31 -2.20
C LEU A 96 -18.52 -6.94 -1.53
N ARG A 97 -18.79 -6.67 -0.24
CA ARG A 97 -20.01 -7.10 0.43
C ARG A 97 -21.30 -6.57 -0.16
N SER A 98 -21.24 -5.58 -1.05
CA SER A 98 -22.39 -5.12 -1.83
C SER A 98 -22.70 -5.98 -3.07
N SER A 99 -21.78 -6.87 -3.48
CA SER A 99 -21.93 -7.71 -4.67
C SER A 99 -21.38 -9.11 -4.42
N ALA A 100 -22.20 -10.16 -4.55
CA ALA A 100 -21.75 -11.55 -4.52
C ALA A 100 -20.85 -11.94 -5.71
N CYS A 101 -20.37 -10.96 -6.48
CA CYS A 101 -19.42 -11.14 -7.57
C CYS A 101 -18.02 -10.86 -7.07
N LEU A 102 -17.19 -11.90 -7.12
CA LEU A 102 -15.78 -11.82 -6.80
C LEU A 102 -14.99 -11.27 -8.00
N PRO A 103 -13.76 -10.77 -7.78
CA PRO A 103 -12.92 -10.24 -8.86
C PRO A 103 -12.53 -11.24 -9.96
N ASP A 104 -12.70 -12.53 -9.71
CA ASP A 104 -12.52 -13.63 -10.66
C ASP A 104 -13.79 -13.94 -11.48
N ASP A 105 -14.81 -13.07 -11.40
CA ASP A 105 -16.14 -13.23 -11.98
C ASP A 105 -16.94 -14.43 -11.45
N SER A 106 -16.48 -15.06 -10.36
CA SER A 106 -17.25 -16.11 -9.68
C SER A 106 -18.33 -15.51 -8.78
N PHE A 107 -19.44 -16.25 -8.66
CA PHE A 107 -20.51 -15.91 -7.71
C PHE A 107 -20.24 -16.61 -6.38
N ASP A 108 -19.95 -15.84 -5.33
CA ASP A 108 -19.86 -16.34 -3.97
C ASP A 108 -20.52 -15.37 -3.00
N MET A 109 -21.38 -15.92 -2.16
CA MET A 109 -22.11 -15.15 -1.16
C MET A 109 -21.30 -14.98 0.13
N SER A 110 -20.39 -15.90 0.47
CA SER A 110 -19.62 -15.78 1.72
C SER A 110 -18.27 -15.08 1.52
N GLY A 111 -17.72 -15.15 0.31
CA GLY A 111 -16.42 -14.56 -0.03
C GLY A 111 -15.23 -15.31 0.59
N ASP A 112 -15.48 -16.44 1.27
CA ASP A 112 -14.46 -17.23 1.97
C ASP A 112 -13.58 -18.02 1.00
N ARG A 113 -14.08 -18.26 -0.22
CA ARG A 113 -13.34 -19.03 -1.24
C ARG A 113 -12.37 -18.17 -2.03
N TYR A 114 -12.49 -16.85 -1.93
CA TYR A 114 -11.64 -15.93 -2.66
C TYR A 114 -10.35 -15.69 -1.89
N ASP A 115 -9.27 -16.29 -2.38
CA ASP A 115 -7.93 -15.95 -1.90
C ASP A 115 -7.27 -14.95 -2.87
N PRO A 116 -7.09 -13.68 -2.46
CA PRO A 116 -6.45 -12.63 -3.26
C PRO A 116 -4.97 -12.91 -3.59
N TRP A 117 -4.33 -13.90 -2.95
CA TRP A 117 -2.97 -14.34 -3.25
C TRP A 117 -2.91 -15.47 -4.28
N GLN A 118 -4.05 -15.98 -4.74
CA GLN A 118 -4.05 -17.00 -5.78
C GLN A 118 -3.40 -16.48 -7.06
N ALA A 119 -2.66 -17.37 -7.72
CA ALA A 119 -1.95 -17.04 -8.95
C ALA A 119 -2.91 -16.61 -10.08
N ASP A 120 -4.15 -17.10 -10.06
CA ASP A 120 -5.18 -16.74 -11.03
C ASP A 120 -5.55 -15.25 -10.94
N GLY A 121 -5.43 -14.66 -9.75
CA GLY A 121 -5.61 -13.22 -9.51
C GLY A 121 -4.46 -12.34 -10.00
N PHE A 122 -3.36 -12.92 -10.51
CA PHE A 122 -2.17 -12.16 -10.87
C PHE A 122 -2.43 -11.13 -11.98
N PHE A 123 -3.28 -11.42 -12.95
CA PHE A 123 -3.65 -10.45 -14.01
C PHE A 123 -5.06 -9.88 -13.86
N GLN A 124 -5.78 -10.28 -12.81
CA GLN A 124 -7.14 -9.81 -12.56
C GLN A 124 -7.12 -8.46 -11.84
N ILE A 125 -8.14 -7.65 -12.09
CA ILE A 125 -8.34 -6.37 -11.41
C ILE A 125 -9.09 -6.65 -10.12
N THR A 126 -8.31 -6.90 -9.07
CA THR A 126 -8.82 -7.18 -7.73
C THR A 126 -9.21 -5.91 -6.98
N ILE A 127 -8.56 -4.79 -7.29
CA ILE A 127 -8.87 -3.47 -6.73
C ILE A 127 -9.40 -2.58 -7.86
N GLY A 128 -10.71 -2.58 -8.08
CA GLY A 128 -11.36 -1.79 -9.14
C GLY A 128 -12.15 -0.61 -8.62
N PHE A 129 -12.13 0.51 -9.37
CA PHE A 129 -12.81 1.74 -9.01
C PHE A 129 -13.67 2.29 -10.15
N GLY A 130 -14.77 2.94 -9.78
CA GLY A 130 -15.61 3.72 -10.67
C GLY A 130 -16.62 2.92 -11.50
N SER A 131 -17.56 3.67 -12.10
CA SER A 131 -18.53 3.17 -13.08
C SER A 131 -18.28 3.93 -14.38
N LEU A 132 -17.32 3.46 -15.16
CA LEU A 132 -16.77 4.17 -16.31
C LEU A 132 -17.33 3.63 -17.62
N THR A 133 -17.35 4.48 -18.64
CA THR A 133 -17.49 4.01 -20.03
C THR A 133 -16.19 3.36 -20.51
N PHE A 134 -16.26 2.52 -21.55
CA PHE A 134 -15.07 1.92 -22.16
C PHE A 134 -14.00 2.95 -22.51
N THR A 135 -14.41 4.07 -23.13
CA THR A 135 -13.52 5.15 -23.55
C THR A 135 -12.85 5.81 -22.35
N GLN A 136 -13.58 6.09 -21.27
CA GLN A 136 -13.00 6.70 -20.07
C GLN A 136 -11.97 5.78 -19.42
N ALA A 137 -12.29 4.50 -19.25
CA ALA A 137 -11.38 3.53 -18.65
C ALA A 137 -10.08 3.40 -19.48
N LYS A 138 -10.21 3.34 -20.82
CA LYS A 138 -9.05 3.25 -21.73
C LYS A 138 -8.19 4.52 -21.72
N VAL A 139 -8.78 5.70 -21.59
CA VAL A 139 -8.03 6.96 -21.47
C VAL A 139 -7.25 7.02 -20.16
N ILE A 140 -7.85 6.60 -19.03
CA ILE A 140 -7.17 6.55 -17.74
C ILE A 140 -5.95 5.62 -17.81
N ASP A 141 -6.14 4.43 -18.39
CA ASP A 141 -5.08 3.44 -18.58
C ASP A 141 -3.93 3.98 -19.46
N LEU A 142 -4.26 4.64 -20.57
CA LEU A 142 -3.28 5.30 -21.44
C LEU A 142 -2.48 6.40 -20.71
N VAL A 143 -3.18 7.24 -19.93
CA VAL A 143 -2.53 8.32 -19.16
C VAL A 143 -1.60 7.74 -18.11
N TRP A 144 -2.01 6.66 -17.43
CA TRP A 144 -1.19 5.94 -16.47
C TRP A 144 0.10 5.41 -17.11
N ASP A 145 0.01 4.74 -18.25
CA ASP A 145 1.17 4.19 -18.96
C ASP A 145 2.18 5.25 -19.41
N ILE A 146 1.69 6.42 -19.82
CA ILE A 146 2.54 7.53 -20.23
C ILE A 146 3.20 8.19 -19.01
N VAL A 147 2.40 8.59 -18.03
CA VAL A 147 2.86 9.38 -16.88
C VAL A 147 3.61 8.50 -15.89
N VAL A 148 2.98 7.44 -15.40
CA VAL A 148 3.62 6.56 -14.41
C VAL A 148 4.63 5.65 -15.10
N GLY A 149 4.28 5.04 -16.22
CA GLY A 149 5.20 4.14 -16.93
C GLY A 149 6.42 4.86 -17.51
N ARG A 150 6.24 5.75 -18.49
CA ARG A 150 7.36 6.35 -19.25
C ARG A 150 8.05 7.49 -18.50
N VAL A 151 7.31 8.45 -17.96
CA VAL A 151 7.93 9.55 -17.20
C VAL A 151 8.54 9.03 -15.90
N GLY A 152 7.87 8.10 -15.21
CA GLY A 152 8.43 7.40 -14.07
C GLY A 152 9.73 6.66 -14.40
N GLN A 153 9.78 5.90 -15.50
CA GLN A 153 11.01 5.25 -15.97
C GLN A 153 12.15 6.26 -16.18
N ALA A 154 11.88 7.39 -16.83
CA ALA A 154 12.89 8.43 -17.08
C ALA A 154 13.46 9.00 -15.77
N LEU A 155 12.60 9.25 -14.77
CA LEU A 155 13.01 9.72 -13.45
C LEU A 155 13.84 8.67 -12.70
N LEU A 156 13.43 7.40 -12.72
CA LEU A 156 14.18 6.31 -12.11
C LEU A 156 15.55 6.16 -12.77
N ALA A 157 15.62 6.18 -14.10
CA ALA A 157 16.85 6.12 -14.87
C ALA A 157 17.81 7.26 -14.52
N PHE A 158 17.30 8.49 -14.44
CA PHE A 158 18.10 9.66 -14.10
C PHE A 158 18.73 9.56 -12.70
N HIS A 159 17.94 9.18 -11.69
CA HIS A 159 18.44 9.06 -10.32
C HIS A 159 19.42 7.89 -10.17
N PHE A 160 19.10 6.75 -10.81
CA PHE A 160 19.96 5.58 -10.81
C PHE A 160 21.31 5.87 -11.47
N TRP A 161 21.28 6.51 -12.63
CA TRP A 161 22.47 6.95 -13.34
C TRP A 161 23.40 7.77 -12.44
N LYS A 162 22.85 8.79 -11.76
CA LYS A 162 23.62 9.63 -10.84
C LYS A 162 24.27 8.81 -9.72
N ALA A 163 23.56 7.83 -9.16
CA ALA A 163 24.12 6.94 -8.15
C ALA A 163 25.25 6.06 -8.71
N VAL A 164 25.04 5.48 -9.89
CA VAL A 164 26.01 4.60 -10.55
C VAL A 164 27.28 5.36 -10.93
N SER A 165 27.21 6.53 -11.57
CA SER A 165 28.40 7.28 -11.99
C SER A 165 29.30 7.69 -10.82
N VAL A 166 28.70 8.10 -9.70
CA VAL A 166 29.44 8.43 -8.47
C VAL A 166 30.07 7.18 -7.86
N HIS A 167 29.36 6.05 -7.89
CA HIS A 167 29.89 4.78 -7.41
C HIS A 167 31.06 4.28 -8.27
N VAL A 168 30.89 4.23 -9.59
CA VAL A 168 31.91 3.76 -10.54
C VAL A 168 33.16 4.63 -10.43
N LYS A 169 33.02 5.96 -10.35
CA LYS A 169 34.17 6.85 -10.10
C LYS A 169 34.98 6.40 -8.88
N ASN A 170 34.33 6.18 -7.74
CA ASN A 170 35.04 5.75 -6.53
C ASN A 170 35.70 4.37 -6.69
N SER A 171 35.03 3.46 -7.40
CA SER A 171 35.53 2.11 -7.61
C SER A 171 36.78 2.10 -8.49
N MET A 172 36.88 2.99 -9.48
CA MET A 172 38.04 3.10 -10.38
C MET A 172 39.35 3.45 -9.68
N TYR A 173 39.30 4.16 -8.55
CA TYR A 173 40.50 4.49 -7.79
C TYR A 173 41.01 3.32 -6.92
N LYS A 174 40.15 2.35 -6.62
CA LYS A 174 40.50 1.23 -5.73
C LYS A 174 40.80 -0.05 -6.50
N SER A 175 40.07 -0.24 -7.60
CA SER A 175 40.13 -1.44 -8.39
C SER A 175 39.91 -1.08 -9.86
N PRO A 176 40.67 -1.69 -10.76
CA PRO A 176 40.54 -1.42 -12.18
C PRO A 176 39.16 -1.89 -12.68
N VAL A 177 38.42 -0.99 -13.33
CA VAL A 177 37.06 -1.20 -13.85
C VAL A 177 37.11 -1.51 -15.35
N THR A 178 36.30 -2.44 -15.87
CA THR A 178 36.28 -2.78 -17.31
C THR A 178 35.89 -1.59 -18.18
N TYR A 179 36.42 -1.53 -19.41
CA TYR A 179 36.06 -0.49 -20.40
C TYR A 179 34.54 -0.41 -20.64
N ASN A 180 33.84 -1.54 -20.68
CA ASN A 180 32.38 -1.57 -20.83
C ASN A 180 31.65 -0.84 -19.69
N MET A 181 32.10 -1.03 -18.45
CA MET A 181 31.48 -0.39 -17.29
C MET A 181 31.79 1.10 -17.26
N TYR A 182 33.01 1.51 -17.63
CA TYR A 182 33.36 2.92 -17.76
C TYR A 182 32.55 3.62 -18.85
N TRP A 183 32.49 3.00 -20.04
CA TRP A 183 31.71 3.49 -21.17
C TRP A 183 30.24 3.63 -20.79
N THR A 184 29.69 2.57 -20.19
CA THR A 184 28.29 2.59 -19.74
C THR A 184 28.08 3.72 -18.74
N ALA A 185 28.95 3.89 -17.73
CA ALA A 185 28.80 4.80 -16.59
C ALA A 185 29.21 6.26 -16.81
N PHE A 186 29.87 6.61 -17.92
CA PHE A 186 30.23 7.99 -18.25
C PHE A 186 29.87 8.43 -19.68
N ILE A 187 29.69 7.51 -20.63
CA ILE A 187 29.48 7.81 -22.04
C ILE A 187 28.04 7.53 -22.47
N ASP A 188 27.48 6.35 -22.18
CA ASP A 188 26.09 6.03 -22.58
C ASP A 188 25.06 6.88 -21.81
N ALA A 189 25.37 7.28 -20.58
CA ALA A 189 24.52 8.15 -19.74
C ALA A 189 23.16 7.58 -19.30
N GLN A 190 22.72 6.45 -19.85
CA GLN A 190 21.40 5.86 -19.64
C GLN A 190 21.43 4.33 -19.72
N PRO A 191 20.56 3.62 -18.98
CA PRO A 191 20.41 2.18 -19.12
C PRO A 191 19.70 1.87 -20.45
N SER A 192 20.47 1.36 -21.42
CA SER A 192 19.97 0.77 -22.66
C SER A 192 19.98 -0.76 -22.57
N PHE A 193 19.17 -1.45 -23.38
CA PHE A 193 19.15 -2.91 -23.39
C PHE A 193 20.54 -3.53 -23.60
N LEU A 194 21.28 -3.02 -24.58
CA LEU A 194 22.63 -3.50 -24.89
C LEU A 194 23.63 -3.20 -23.77
N SER A 195 23.58 -2.00 -23.18
CA SER A 195 24.47 -1.67 -22.06
C SER A 195 24.16 -2.53 -20.83
N THR A 196 22.88 -2.81 -20.55
CA THR A 196 22.48 -3.69 -19.44
C THR A 196 22.95 -5.12 -19.65
N CYS A 197 22.80 -5.69 -20.85
CA CYS A 197 23.35 -7.02 -21.17
C CYS A 197 24.87 -7.07 -21.02
N ARG A 198 25.60 -6.03 -21.44
CA ARG A 198 27.05 -5.93 -21.25
C ARG A 198 27.42 -5.91 -19.76
N VAL A 199 26.73 -5.11 -18.95
CA VAL A 199 26.97 -5.02 -17.50
C VAL A 199 26.62 -6.34 -16.79
N ILE A 200 25.56 -7.04 -17.18
CA ILE A 200 25.19 -8.37 -16.64
C ILE A 200 26.31 -9.38 -16.91
N ARG A 201 26.80 -9.43 -18.16
CA ARG A 201 27.90 -10.34 -18.55
C ARG A 201 29.20 -10.03 -17.81
N ASP A 202 29.55 -8.75 -17.69
CA ASP A 202 30.71 -8.31 -16.91
C ASP A 202 30.55 -8.65 -15.41
N SER A 203 29.32 -8.59 -14.88
CA SER A 203 29.04 -8.98 -13.48
C SER A 203 29.22 -10.48 -13.23
N ALA A 204 28.84 -11.32 -14.20
CA ALA A 204 28.96 -12.78 -14.11
C ALA A 204 30.43 -13.25 -14.18
N THR A 205 31.31 -12.48 -14.81
CA THR A 205 32.71 -12.86 -15.07
C THR A 205 33.71 -12.35 -14.02
N GLN A 206 33.31 -11.43 -13.13
CA GLN A 206 34.19 -10.89 -12.09
C GLN A 206 34.49 -11.88 -10.95
N LYS A 207 35.76 -11.96 -10.54
CA LYS A 207 36.24 -12.91 -9.51
C LYS A 207 36.14 -12.41 -8.05
N SER A 208 36.04 -11.09 -7.79
CA SER A 208 36.10 -10.56 -6.41
C SER A 208 34.72 -10.40 -5.75
N LYS A 209 34.57 -10.87 -4.50
CA LYS A 209 33.27 -10.98 -3.80
C LYS A 209 32.58 -9.63 -3.51
N ARG A 210 33.34 -8.60 -3.09
CA ARG A 210 32.79 -7.26 -2.80
C ARG A 210 32.42 -6.47 -4.06
N SER A 211 33.18 -6.65 -5.15
CA SER A 211 32.85 -6.05 -6.46
C SER A 211 31.61 -6.69 -7.06
N ARG A 212 31.47 -8.03 -6.94
CA ARG A 212 30.30 -8.77 -7.44
C ARG A 212 28.97 -8.28 -6.89
N ALA A 213 28.86 -7.99 -5.59
CA ALA A 213 27.60 -7.54 -5.00
C ALA A 213 27.15 -6.17 -5.52
N ALA A 214 28.09 -5.22 -5.64
CA ALA A 214 27.78 -3.89 -6.19
C ALA A 214 27.44 -3.97 -7.69
N MET A 215 28.19 -4.75 -8.47
CA MET A 215 27.93 -4.96 -9.89
C MET A 215 26.60 -5.68 -10.14
N ALA A 216 26.27 -6.70 -9.34
CA ALA A 216 24.97 -7.37 -9.39
C ALA A 216 23.82 -6.43 -9.07
N PHE A 217 23.97 -5.55 -8.06
CA PHE A 217 22.96 -4.53 -7.76
C PHE A 217 22.79 -3.55 -8.94
N ILE A 218 23.88 -3.11 -9.57
CA ILE A 218 23.82 -2.23 -10.75
C ILE A 218 23.08 -2.93 -11.90
N ALA A 219 23.41 -4.19 -12.18
CA ALA A 219 22.75 -4.99 -13.20
C ALA A 219 21.24 -5.17 -12.93
N ILE A 220 20.87 -5.58 -11.71
CA ILE A 220 19.47 -5.75 -11.30
C ILE A 220 18.72 -4.41 -11.37
N GLY A 221 19.32 -3.33 -10.89
CA GLY A 221 18.72 -2.00 -10.92
C GLY A 221 18.52 -1.46 -12.33
N MET A 222 19.45 -1.73 -13.26
CA MET A 222 19.25 -1.40 -14.68
C MET A 222 18.12 -2.21 -15.30
N SER A 223 18.06 -3.52 -15.04
CA SER A 223 16.98 -4.38 -15.53
C SER A 223 15.62 -3.95 -15.00
N PHE A 224 15.52 -3.56 -13.72
CA PHE A 224 14.30 -3.03 -13.14
C PHE A 224 13.85 -1.73 -13.83
N VAL A 225 14.77 -0.77 -14.00
CA VAL A 225 14.45 0.50 -14.70
C VAL A 225 13.97 0.24 -16.13
N LEU A 226 14.56 -0.72 -16.84
CA LEU A 226 14.12 -1.10 -18.18
C LEU A 226 12.73 -1.77 -18.19
N ALA A 227 12.45 -2.65 -17.22
CA ALA A 227 11.18 -3.36 -17.11
C ALA A 227 10.04 -2.51 -16.51
N PHE A 228 10.36 -1.38 -15.88
CA PHE A 228 9.40 -0.58 -15.13
C PHE A 228 8.13 -0.17 -15.90
N PRO A 229 8.18 0.33 -17.15
CA PRO A 229 6.95 0.64 -17.90
C PRO A 229 6.06 -0.58 -18.11
N THR A 230 6.66 -1.74 -18.38
CA THR A 230 5.91 -2.98 -18.58
C THR A 230 5.25 -3.43 -17.28
N LEU A 231 5.98 -3.36 -16.16
CA LEU A 231 5.44 -3.66 -14.83
C LEU A 231 4.33 -2.69 -14.42
N ALA A 232 4.49 -1.40 -14.75
CA ALA A 232 3.52 -0.36 -14.43
C ALA A 232 2.23 -0.51 -15.24
N SER A 233 2.33 -0.93 -16.50
CA SER A 233 1.19 -1.23 -17.37
C SER A 233 0.51 -2.54 -16.98
N SER A 234 1.27 -3.59 -16.65
CA SER A 234 0.71 -4.90 -16.30
C SER A 234 -0.05 -4.91 -14.98
N MET A 235 0.33 -4.05 -14.02
CA MET A 235 -0.30 -3.98 -12.70
C MET A 235 -1.63 -3.21 -12.71
N THR A 236 -1.93 -2.50 -13.79
CA THR A 236 -3.19 -1.77 -13.97
C THR A 236 -3.98 -2.30 -15.14
N GLY A 237 -5.25 -1.96 -15.18
CA GLY A 237 -6.07 -2.21 -16.35
C GLY A 237 -7.52 -1.83 -16.13
N TYR A 238 -8.36 -2.24 -17.07
CA TYR A 238 -9.81 -2.13 -16.94
C TYR A 238 -10.51 -3.44 -17.29
N SER A 239 -11.61 -3.72 -16.59
CA SER A 239 -12.47 -4.88 -16.86
C SER A 239 -13.94 -4.48 -16.84
N GLY A 240 -14.79 -5.33 -17.42
CA GLY A 240 -16.23 -5.16 -17.32
C GLY A 240 -16.66 -5.14 -15.86
N ARG A 241 -17.58 -4.25 -15.51
CA ARG A 241 -18.20 -4.26 -14.20
C ARG A 241 -19.32 -5.30 -14.20
N SER A 242 -19.10 -6.38 -13.46
CA SER A 242 -20.07 -7.43 -13.24
C SER A 242 -20.93 -7.11 -12.01
N GLN A 243 -22.21 -7.50 -12.05
CA GLN A 243 -23.11 -7.48 -10.90
C GLN A 243 -23.74 -8.86 -10.72
N SER A 244 -24.07 -9.19 -9.47
CA SER A 244 -24.62 -10.48 -9.10
C SER A 244 -26.13 -10.54 -9.33
N PHE A 245 -26.57 -11.58 -10.06
CA PHE A 245 -27.96 -11.89 -10.35
C PHE A 245 -28.26 -13.34 -9.99
N VAL A 246 -29.52 -13.62 -9.66
CA VAL A 246 -30.03 -14.95 -9.34
C VAL A 246 -31.15 -15.25 -10.32
N THR A 247 -31.08 -16.40 -10.97
CA THR A 247 -32.10 -16.82 -11.93
C THR A 247 -33.27 -17.44 -11.17
N ASP A 248 -34.49 -16.92 -11.38
CA ASP A 248 -35.71 -17.49 -10.82
C ASP A 248 -36.14 -18.78 -11.57
N ALA A 249 -37.22 -19.42 -11.12
CA ALA A 249 -37.74 -20.64 -11.74
C ALA A 249 -38.30 -20.42 -13.16
N GLN A 250 -38.58 -19.17 -13.53
CA GLN A 250 -39.11 -18.74 -14.82
C GLN A 250 -38.01 -18.29 -15.79
N GLY A 251 -36.75 -18.23 -15.34
CA GLY A 251 -35.60 -17.78 -16.12
C GLY A 251 -35.34 -16.27 -16.05
N ASN A 252 -36.03 -15.52 -15.21
CA ASN A 252 -35.78 -14.09 -15.01
C ASN A 252 -34.59 -13.86 -14.09
N LEU A 253 -33.82 -12.80 -14.38
CA LEU A 253 -32.67 -12.40 -13.58
C LEU A 253 -33.09 -11.40 -12.50
N ILE A 254 -33.02 -11.84 -11.24
CA ILE A 254 -33.28 -11.02 -10.07
C ILE A 254 -31.94 -10.51 -9.53
N SER A 255 -31.82 -9.21 -9.28
CA SER A 255 -30.59 -8.66 -8.69
C SER A 255 -30.38 -9.20 -7.28
N TYR A 256 -29.16 -9.65 -6.97
CA TYR A 256 -28.80 -10.18 -5.65
C TYR A 256 -29.06 -9.16 -4.52
N THR A 257 -28.88 -7.87 -4.80
CA THR A 257 -29.08 -6.76 -3.84
C THR A 257 -30.56 -6.50 -3.51
N ALA A 258 -31.48 -7.08 -4.30
CA ALA A 258 -32.92 -6.98 -4.07
C ALA A 258 -33.43 -8.01 -3.05
N PHE A 259 -32.63 -9.04 -2.73
CA PHE A 259 -33.06 -10.05 -1.79
C PHE A 259 -32.90 -9.57 -0.34
N THR A 260 -33.86 -9.99 0.49
CA THR A 260 -33.92 -9.71 1.93
C THR A 260 -34.23 -10.99 2.71
N PRO A 261 -33.59 -11.25 3.86
CA PRO A 261 -33.92 -12.40 4.68
C PRO A 261 -35.31 -12.28 5.31
N VAL A 262 -35.99 -13.42 5.40
CA VAL A 262 -37.35 -13.54 5.95
C VAL A 262 -37.29 -13.86 7.44
N ALA A 263 -37.95 -13.05 8.26
CA ALA A 263 -38.10 -13.30 9.70
C ALA A 263 -39.31 -14.20 9.97
N TYR A 264 -40.49 -13.82 9.46
CA TYR A 264 -41.74 -14.54 9.65
C TYR A 264 -42.56 -14.62 8.35
N ILE A 265 -43.46 -15.59 8.28
CA ILE A 265 -44.53 -15.65 7.29
C ILE A 265 -45.85 -15.84 8.02
N ILE A 266 -46.80 -14.94 7.79
CA ILE A 266 -48.18 -15.04 8.26
C ILE A 266 -49.00 -15.72 7.16
N ARG A 267 -49.27 -17.01 7.33
CA ARG A 267 -49.90 -17.83 6.27
C ARG A 267 -51.36 -17.43 6.03
N ASP A 268 -52.05 -17.04 7.09
CA ASP A 268 -53.45 -16.63 7.13
C ASP A 268 -53.59 -15.10 7.34
N GLY A 269 -52.75 -14.32 6.67
CA GLY A 269 -52.71 -12.85 6.78
C GLY A 269 -54.03 -12.13 6.43
N GLU A 270 -54.92 -12.77 5.66
CA GLU A 270 -56.25 -12.23 5.34
C GLU A 270 -57.10 -11.92 6.57
N ARG A 271 -56.85 -12.62 7.68
CA ARG A 271 -57.56 -12.46 8.96
C ARG A 271 -57.22 -11.17 9.70
N ILE A 272 -56.14 -10.52 9.28
CA ILE A 272 -55.64 -9.25 9.80
C ILE A 272 -55.43 -8.22 8.68
N ASN A 273 -56.20 -8.35 7.58
CA ASN A 273 -56.18 -7.43 6.44
C ASN A 273 -54.83 -7.35 5.67
N PHE A 274 -54.04 -8.43 5.71
CA PHE A 274 -52.88 -8.62 4.85
C PHE A 274 -53.18 -9.65 3.75
N THR A 275 -52.27 -9.80 2.78
CA THR A 275 -52.35 -10.88 1.79
C THR A 275 -52.13 -12.25 2.46
N SER A 276 -52.67 -13.31 1.86
CA SER A 276 -52.34 -14.67 2.28
C SER A 276 -50.84 -14.92 2.07
N ASN A 277 -50.19 -15.61 3.03
CA ASN A 277 -48.73 -15.77 3.08
C ASN A 277 -47.95 -14.46 3.08
N TYR A 278 -48.39 -13.49 3.88
CA TYR A 278 -47.68 -12.22 4.04
C TYR A 278 -46.28 -12.45 4.62
N VAL A 279 -45.26 -11.98 3.91
CA VAL A 279 -43.86 -12.13 4.28
C VAL A 279 -43.42 -10.95 5.13
N VAL A 280 -42.83 -11.25 6.29
CA VAL A 280 -42.30 -10.26 7.23
C VAL A 280 -40.77 -10.36 7.18
N PRO A 281 -40.08 -9.47 6.46
CA PRO A 281 -38.62 -9.51 6.34
C PRO A 281 -37.94 -9.01 7.62
N PHE A 282 -36.66 -9.36 7.79
CA PHE A 282 -35.80 -8.59 8.68
C PHE A 282 -35.54 -7.20 8.09
N SER A 283 -35.29 -6.19 8.93
CA SER A 283 -34.93 -4.84 8.47
C SER A 283 -33.58 -4.80 7.74
N SER A 284 -32.69 -5.76 8.00
CA SER A 284 -31.38 -5.85 7.36
C SER A 284 -31.46 -6.50 5.97
N ARG A 285 -30.85 -5.87 4.95
CA ARG A 285 -30.56 -6.50 3.65
C ARG A 285 -29.48 -7.59 3.77
N ILE A 286 -29.35 -8.46 2.76
CA ILE A 286 -28.39 -9.59 2.75
C ILE A 286 -26.93 -9.20 3.03
N TYR A 287 -26.55 -7.94 2.84
CA TYR A 287 -25.21 -7.41 3.11
C TYR A 287 -24.62 -7.77 4.49
N HIS A 288 -25.47 -8.11 5.48
CA HIS A 288 -25.04 -8.47 6.84
C HIS A 288 -25.03 -9.98 7.15
N LEU A 289 -25.52 -10.84 6.25
CA LEU A 289 -25.53 -12.30 6.44
C LEU A 289 -24.19 -12.96 6.16
N THR A 290 -23.27 -12.25 5.51
CA THR A 290 -21.97 -12.74 5.06
C THR A 290 -20.89 -12.69 6.16
N TRP A 291 -21.26 -12.39 7.41
CA TRP A 291 -20.41 -12.60 8.57
C TRP A 291 -20.60 -14.01 9.10
N GLY A 292 -19.86 -14.96 8.52
CA GLY A 292 -19.83 -16.33 9.00
C GLY A 292 -18.98 -17.23 8.12
N HIS A 293 -17.66 -17.16 8.32
CA HIS A 293 -16.84 -18.38 8.33
C HIS A 293 -17.64 -19.48 9.00
N ASP A 294 -17.68 -20.69 8.40
CA ASP A 294 -18.28 -21.91 8.95
C ASP A 294 -19.15 -21.65 10.17
N ILE A 295 -20.47 -21.71 9.99
CA ILE A 295 -21.53 -21.58 11.01
C ILE A 295 -21.18 -22.17 12.42
N GLU A 296 -20.18 -23.05 12.51
CA GLU A 296 -19.69 -23.72 13.71
C GLU A 296 -18.29 -23.29 14.23
N ALA A 297 -17.40 -22.63 13.47
CA ALA A 297 -15.97 -22.59 13.84
C ALA A 297 -15.53 -21.40 14.71
N TYR A 298 -15.97 -20.16 14.46
CA TYR A 298 -15.57 -19.00 15.27
C TYR A 298 -16.63 -17.88 15.29
N GLY A 299 -17.54 -17.92 16.27
CA GLY A 299 -18.11 -16.69 16.84
C GLY A 299 -19.06 -15.83 15.98
N GLN A 300 -20.24 -16.38 15.73
CA GLN A 300 -21.56 -15.71 15.68
C GLN A 300 -21.95 -14.80 14.48
N PRO A 301 -23.10 -15.08 13.81
CA PRO A 301 -23.75 -14.13 12.90
C PRO A 301 -24.51 -13.09 13.73
N ASN A 302 -23.82 -12.03 14.17
CA ASN A 302 -24.35 -11.07 15.15
C ASN A 302 -25.13 -9.88 14.58
N TYR A 303 -25.37 -9.79 13.27
CA TYR A 303 -25.96 -8.56 12.70
C TYR A 303 -27.08 -8.79 11.66
N LEU A 304 -28.01 -9.73 11.89
CA LEU A 304 -29.39 -9.42 11.46
C LEU A 304 -29.88 -8.38 12.46
N TYR A 305 -29.80 -7.10 12.09
CA TYR A 305 -30.15 -6.00 12.99
C TYR A 305 -31.51 -6.30 13.61
N SER A 306 -31.49 -6.53 14.92
CA SER A 306 -32.66 -6.33 15.73
C SER A 306 -33.12 -4.90 15.48
N CYS A 307 -34.43 -4.70 15.42
CA CYS A 307 -35.01 -3.38 15.53
C CYS A 307 -34.60 -2.80 16.89
N ALA A 308 -33.39 -2.25 16.96
CA ALA A 308 -32.84 -1.67 18.17
C ALA A 308 -33.63 -0.40 18.44
N LYS A 309 -34.20 -0.31 19.64
CA LYS A 309 -35.13 0.73 20.12
C LYS A 309 -34.72 2.20 19.90
N ASN A 310 -33.55 2.50 19.34
CA ASN A 310 -32.94 3.83 19.34
C ASN A 310 -32.66 4.42 17.96
N TRP A 311 -33.03 3.78 16.85
CA TRP A 311 -33.00 4.40 15.52
C TRP A 311 -34.44 4.58 15.01
N ASP A 312 -34.92 5.82 15.11
CA ASP A 312 -36.23 6.26 14.66
C ASP A 312 -36.37 6.15 13.13
N ASP A 313 -37.25 5.26 12.71
CA ASP A 313 -38.38 5.56 11.81
C ASP A 313 -39.45 4.48 12.07
N GLY A 314 -40.40 4.82 12.95
CA GLY A 314 -41.31 3.90 13.65
C GLY A 314 -42.34 3.11 12.81
N THR A 315 -42.09 2.83 11.53
CA THR A 315 -43.04 2.16 10.63
C THR A 315 -42.59 0.80 10.09
N GLU A 316 -41.29 0.57 9.82
CA GLU A 316 -40.84 -0.69 9.19
C GLU A 316 -40.64 -1.84 10.19
N CYS A 317 -40.35 -1.52 11.45
CA CYS A 317 -40.05 -2.50 12.50
C CYS A 317 -41.26 -2.90 13.36
N GLY A 318 -42.32 -2.11 13.35
CA GLY A 318 -43.50 -2.32 14.21
C GLY A 318 -44.15 -3.68 13.94
N LEU A 319 -44.39 -4.00 12.66
CA LEU A 319 -45.01 -5.28 12.29
C LEU A 319 -44.16 -6.49 12.73
N SER A 320 -42.84 -6.46 12.51
CA SER A 320 -41.96 -7.57 12.92
C SER A 320 -41.91 -7.75 14.45
N GLN A 321 -42.01 -6.66 15.21
CA GLN A 321 -42.12 -6.69 16.67
C GLN A 321 -43.48 -7.23 17.12
N ASP A 322 -44.57 -6.77 16.52
CA ASP A 322 -45.94 -7.25 16.80
C ASP A 322 -46.06 -8.75 16.54
N VAL A 323 -45.51 -9.22 15.41
CA VAL A 323 -45.45 -10.66 15.09
C VAL A 323 -44.68 -11.41 16.17
N SER A 324 -43.50 -10.91 16.55
CA SER A 324 -42.64 -11.51 17.57
C SER A 324 -43.32 -11.60 18.94
N GLU A 325 -44.00 -10.55 19.38
CA GLU A 325 -44.76 -10.55 20.64
C GLU A 325 -45.96 -11.50 20.58
N TYR A 326 -46.65 -11.55 19.43
CA TYR A 326 -47.76 -12.46 19.22
C TYR A 326 -47.32 -13.94 19.28
N VAL A 327 -46.26 -14.33 18.56
CA VAL A 327 -45.79 -15.73 18.59
C VAL A 327 -45.22 -16.13 19.96
N LYS A 328 -44.73 -15.15 20.73
CA LYS A 328 -44.31 -15.36 22.13
C LYS A 328 -45.50 -15.66 23.04
N ALA A 329 -46.65 -15.04 22.81
CA ALA A 329 -47.86 -15.23 23.60
C ALA A 329 -48.65 -16.49 23.21
N TYR A 330 -48.76 -16.78 21.91
CA TYR A 330 -49.69 -17.79 21.39
C TYR A 330 -49.03 -18.97 20.65
N GLY A 331 -47.71 -18.91 20.42
CA GLY A 331 -46.95 -19.97 19.73
C GLY A 331 -46.90 -19.83 18.21
N PHE A 332 -46.21 -20.78 17.55
CA PHE A 332 -46.10 -20.87 16.10
C PHE A 332 -47.12 -21.85 15.51
N TYR A 333 -47.33 -21.78 14.19
CA TYR A 333 -48.18 -22.69 13.40
C TYR A 333 -49.67 -22.70 13.77
N GLY A 334 -50.12 -21.78 14.61
CA GLY A 334 -51.49 -21.78 15.14
C GLY A 334 -51.81 -23.00 16.01
N LEU A 335 -50.79 -23.61 16.64
CA LEU A 335 -50.94 -24.83 17.44
C LEU A 335 -51.00 -24.53 18.94
N ASP A 336 -51.73 -25.37 19.67
CA ASP A 336 -51.74 -25.33 21.14
C ASP A 336 -50.38 -25.73 21.73
N ALA A 337 -50.18 -25.44 23.02
CA ALA A 337 -48.94 -25.77 23.73
C ALA A 337 -48.65 -27.28 23.78
N THR A 338 -49.66 -28.13 23.52
CA THR A 338 -49.53 -29.59 23.48
C THR A 338 -49.19 -30.13 22.09
N GLY A 339 -49.12 -29.26 21.07
CA GLY A 339 -48.48 -29.52 19.78
C GLY A 339 -49.20 -30.42 18.81
N GLY A 340 -50.50 -30.64 18.97
CA GLY A 340 -51.24 -31.57 18.12
C GLY A 340 -52.54 -31.02 17.53
N LYS A 341 -53.06 -29.90 18.04
CA LYS A 341 -54.36 -29.34 17.64
C LYS A 341 -54.27 -27.84 17.42
N ALA A 342 -55.23 -27.32 16.67
CA ALA A 342 -55.38 -25.89 16.47
C ALA A 342 -55.58 -25.18 17.82
N ASN A 343 -54.89 -24.07 18.02
CA ASN A 343 -55.03 -23.25 19.21
C ASN A 343 -56.38 -22.53 19.16
N ASP A 344 -57.40 -23.10 19.80
CA ASP A 344 -58.79 -22.62 19.77
C ASP A 344 -59.07 -21.40 20.68
N VAL A 345 -58.03 -20.64 21.02
CA VAL A 345 -58.12 -19.44 21.86
C VAL A 345 -58.38 -18.20 20.99
N VAL A 346 -59.21 -17.28 21.49
CA VAL A 346 -59.35 -15.94 20.92
C VAL A 346 -58.07 -15.16 21.21
N THR A 347 -57.39 -14.71 20.17
CA THR A 347 -56.08 -14.05 20.29
C THR A 347 -56.20 -12.55 20.09
N GLN A 348 -55.21 -11.79 20.57
CA GLN A 348 -55.17 -10.34 20.41
C GLN A 348 -54.03 -9.94 19.47
N TRP A 349 -54.30 -9.01 18.56
CA TRP A 349 -53.34 -8.46 17.60
C TRP A 349 -53.58 -6.97 17.39
N ALA A 350 -52.55 -6.14 17.56
CA ALA A 350 -52.61 -4.69 17.36
C ALA A 350 -53.84 -4.01 18.02
N GLY A 351 -54.24 -4.47 19.21
CA GLY A 351 -55.40 -3.96 19.96
C GLY A 351 -56.78 -4.52 19.54
N GLY A 352 -56.86 -5.35 18.49
CA GLY A 352 -58.06 -6.06 18.05
C GLY A 352 -58.08 -7.53 18.49
N SER A 353 -59.28 -8.12 18.58
CA SER A 353 -59.45 -9.56 18.84
C SER A 353 -59.60 -10.34 17.53
N ILE A 354 -58.76 -11.36 17.34
CA ILE A 354 -58.84 -12.29 16.20
C ILE A 354 -59.67 -13.51 16.63
N PRO A 355 -60.70 -13.90 15.87
CA PRO A 355 -61.47 -15.11 16.12
C PRO A 355 -60.58 -16.36 16.20
N LYS A 356 -61.03 -17.43 16.84
CA LYS A 356 -60.32 -18.73 16.81
C LYS A 356 -60.25 -19.32 15.38
N PRO A 357 -59.22 -20.12 15.04
CA PRO A 357 -58.04 -20.49 15.84
C PRO A 357 -56.94 -19.41 15.80
N ALA A 358 -55.87 -19.50 16.60
CA ALA A 358 -54.75 -18.55 16.54
C ALA A 358 -54.11 -18.46 15.13
N LEU A 359 -53.50 -17.32 14.79
CA LEU A 359 -52.79 -17.10 13.52
C LEU A 359 -51.72 -18.18 13.24
N ASN A 360 -51.64 -18.58 11.97
CA ASN A 360 -50.68 -19.54 11.47
C ASN A 360 -49.39 -18.84 11.01
N ILE A 361 -48.50 -18.61 11.97
CA ILE A 361 -47.21 -17.96 11.73
C ILE A 361 -46.09 -19.00 11.72
N SER A 362 -45.24 -18.95 10.71
CA SER A 362 -44.01 -19.76 10.61
C SER A 362 -42.77 -18.88 10.49
N ALA A 363 -41.63 -19.41 10.90
CA ALA A 363 -40.34 -18.75 10.79
C ALA A 363 -39.29 -19.72 10.22
N PHE A 364 -38.05 -19.25 10.08
CA PHE A 364 -36.98 -20.01 9.45
C PHE A 364 -35.71 -20.08 10.29
N TYR A 365 -35.13 -18.93 10.62
CA TYR A 365 -33.90 -18.84 11.40
C TYR A 365 -33.86 -17.55 12.22
N PHE A 366 -33.38 -17.67 13.47
CA PHE A 366 -33.09 -16.53 14.34
C PHE A 366 -31.66 -16.61 14.88
N PRO A 367 -30.86 -15.52 14.80
CA PRO A 367 -29.52 -15.50 15.35
C PRO A 367 -29.51 -15.36 16.87
N ARG A 368 -28.34 -15.54 17.48
CA ARG A 368 -28.16 -15.50 18.94
C ARG A 368 -28.55 -14.15 19.56
N GLU A 369 -28.28 -13.05 18.85
CA GLU A 369 -28.40 -11.68 19.35
C GLU A 369 -29.59 -10.90 18.75
N THR A 370 -30.69 -11.59 18.38
CA THR A 370 -31.91 -10.90 17.89
C THR A 370 -32.86 -10.50 19.02
N SER A 371 -33.60 -9.41 18.82
CA SER A 371 -34.71 -8.99 19.68
C SER A 371 -36.00 -9.78 19.43
N PHE A 372 -36.04 -10.58 18.35
CA PHE A 372 -37.22 -11.31 17.92
C PHE A 372 -37.32 -12.69 18.59
N TYR A 373 -38.54 -13.08 18.93
CA TYR A 373 -38.82 -14.37 19.57
C TYR A 373 -38.90 -15.49 18.52
N GLY A 374 -38.20 -16.59 18.80
CA GLY A 374 -38.32 -17.82 18.01
C GLY A 374 -37.16 -18.78 18.15
N ARG A 375 -35.93 -18.30 18.42
CA ARG A 375 -34.74 -19.17 18.48
C ARG A 375 -34.83 -20.30 19.51
N ASP A 376 -35.30 -19.98 20.71
CA ASP A 376 -35.46 -20.93 21.82
C ASP A 376 -36.80 -21.67 21.81
N TYR A 377 -37.65 -21.42 20.80
CA TYR A 377 -38.91 -22.12 20.64
C TYR A 377 -38.66 -23.60 20.38
N ILE A 378 -39.33 -24.45 21.17
CA ILE A 378 -39.34 -25.89 20.99
C ILE A 378 -40.65 -26.23 20.29
N ASP A 379 -40.56 -26.76 19.07
CA ASP A 379 -41.74 -27.20 18.34
C ASP A 379 -42.29 -28.47 19.01
N PRO A 380 -43.51 -28.43 19.58
CA PRO A 380 -44.06 -29.54 20.35
C PRO A 380 -44.39 -30.77 19.51
N ARG A 381 -44.44 -30.67 18.17
CA ARG A 381 -44.64 -31.82 17.25
C ARG A 381 -43.39 -32.68 17.11
N ILE A 382 -42.22 -32.03 17.09
CA ILE A 382 -40.93 -32.65 16.75
C ILE A 382 -39.93 -32.62 17.92
N ASN A 383 -40.28 -31.95 19.02
CA ASN A 383 -39.46 -31.75 20.21
C ASN A 383 -38.03 -31.27 19.91
N LYS A 384 -37.90 -30.35 18.94
CA LYS A 384 -36.65 -29.76 18.48
C LYS A 384 -36.78 -28.24 18.38
N ARG A 385 -35.64 -27.55 18.27
CA ARG A 385 -35.59 -26.09 18.01
C ARG A 385 -35.40 -25.85 16.50
N PRO A 386 -36.48 -25.73 15.71
CA PRO A 386 -36.38 -25.67 14.25
C PRO A 386 -35.67 -24.40 13.73
N TYR A 387 -35.71 -23.30 14.50
CA TYR A 387 -35.23 -21.99 14.05
C TYR A 387 -33.83 -21.62 14.56
N ALA A 388 -33.11 -22.58 15.13
CA ALA A 388 -31.77 -22.37 15.66
C ALA A 388 -30.65 -22.60 14.62
N ASP A 389 -30.94 -23.31 13.53
CA ASP A 389 -29.98 -23.66 12.48
C ASP A 389 -29.96 -22.58 11.36
N PRO A 390 -28.83 -21.91 11.13
CA PRO A 390 -28.70 -20.89 10.07
C PRO A 390 -28.84 -21.42 8.65
N ARG A 391 -28.71 -22.74 8.42
CA ARG A 391 -28.98 -23.34 7.10
C ARG A 391 -30.43 -23.19 6.66
N ASN A 392 -31.34 -22.98 7.62
CA ASN A 392 -32.77 -22.86 7.34
C ASN A 392 -33.18 -21.47 6.84
N ILE A 393 -32.26 -20.50 6.75
CA ILE A 393 -32.58 -19.14 6.32
C ILE A 393 -33.24 -19.11 4.94
N GLN A 394 -34.26 -18.26 4.81
CA GLN A 394 -34.96 -17.99 3.56
C GLN A 394 -34.80 -16.53 3.18
N LEU A 395 -34.74 -16.29 1.88
CA LEU A 395 -34.60 -14.98 1.27
C LEU A 395 -35.85 -14.69 0.43
N THR A 396 -36.25 -13.44 0.32
CA THR A 396 -37.37 -13.01 -0.50
C THR A 396 -37.02 -11.75 -1.26
N VAL A 397 -37.79 -11.45 -2.30
CA VAL A 397 -37.75 -10.18 -3.03
C VAL A 397 -39.06 -9.48 -2.76
N LEU A 398 -38.98 -8.25 -2.22
CA LEU A 398 -40.19 -7.50 -1.88
C LEU A 398 -40.94 -7.10 -3.15
N GLY A 399 -42.22 -7.48 -3.22
CA GLY A 399 -43.11 -7.21 -4.34
C GLY A 399 -44.52 -7.77 -4.09
N GLU A 400 -45.46 -7.47 -4.98
CA GLU A 400 -46.88 -7.85 -4.82
C GLU A 400 -47.10 -9.37 -4.68
N ASN A 401 -46.20 -10.20 -5.24
CA ASN A 401 -46.17 -11.66 -5.09
C ASN A 401 -44.80 -12.10 -4.56
N SER A 402 -44.54 -11.88 -3.27
CA SER A 402 -43.26 -12.19 -2.63
C SER A 402 -43.04 -13.70 -2.53
N THR A 403 -42.14 -14.24 -3.36
CA THR A 403 -41.69 -15.63 -3.31
C THR A 403 -40.51 -15.78 -2.35
N THR A 404 -40.39 -16.95 -1.71
CA THR A 404 -39.27 -17.26 -0.82
C THR A 404 -38.31 -18.26 -1.47
N TYR A 405 -37.02 -18.01 -1.31
CA TYR A 405 -35.92 -18.78 -1.87
C TYR A 405 -35.01 -19.27 -0.74
N SER A 406 -34.60 -20.53 -0.79
CA SER A 406 -33.62 -21.05 0.15
C SER A 406 -32.23 -20.50 -0.17
N LEU A 407 -31.36 -20.42 0.85
CA LEU A 407 -29.98 -20.00 0.66
C LEU A 407 -29.23 -20.88 -0.36
N ASP A 408 -29.48 -22.18 -0.35
CA ASP A 408 -28.86 -23.12 -1.29
C ASP A 408 -29.32 -22.90 -2.73
N TYR A 409 -30.58 -22.52 -2.94
CA TYR A 409 -31.09 -22.15 -4.26
C TYR A 409 -30.37 -20.90 -4.79
N VAL A 410 -30.26 -19.86 -3.96
CA VAL A 410 -29.57 -18.62 -4.34
C VAL A 410 -28.08 -18.88 -4.62
N ARG A 411 -27.44 -19.79 -3.88
CA ARG A 411 -26.05 -20.22 -4.12
C ARG A 411 -25.89 -20.94 -5.46
N ALA A 412 -26.82 -21.84 -5.78
CA ALA A 412 -26.75 -22.67 -6.98
C ALA A 412 -27.12 -21.90 -8.27
N ASN A 413 -28.03 -20.95 -8.17
CA ASN A 413 -28.59 -20.22 -9.32
C ASN A 413 -28.05 -18.78 -9.46
N GLY A 414 -27.08 -18.40 -8.62
CA GLY A 414 -26.40 -17.12 -8.67
C GLY A 414 -25.32 -17.08 -9.75
N SER A 415 -25.25 -15.96 -10.49
CA SER A 415 -24.24 -15.72 -11.51
C SER A 415 -23.86 -14.25 -11.59
N CYS A 416 -22.68 -13.97 -12.12
CA CYS A 416 -22.20 -12.62 -12.37
C CYS A 416 -22.43 -12.23 -13.83
N GLN A 417 -23.11 -11.10 -14.04
CA GLN A 417 -23.48 -10.60 -15.36
C GLN A 417 -22.85 -9.23 -15.62
N PRO A 418 -22.32 -8.96 -16.83
CA PRO A 418 -21.72 -7.67 -17.16
C PRO A 418 -22.78 -6.58 -17.37
N LEU A 419 -22.59 -5.41 -16.76
CA LEU A 419 -23.53 -4.26 -16.83
C LEU A 419 -23.31 -3.32 -18.03
N GLY A 420 -22.35 -3.63 -18.92
CA GLY A 420 -21.93 -2.73 -20.01
C GLY A 420 -21.15 -1.50 -19.56
N THR A 421 -20.86 -1.38 -18.26
CA THR A 421 -19.93 -0.40 -17.68
C THR A 421 -18.59 -1.06 -17.34
N TYR A 422 -17.56 -0.26 -17.13
CA TYR A 422 -16.20 -0.71 -16.87
C TYR A 422 -15.69 -0.16 -15.54
N LYS A 423 -14.80 -0.90 -14.91
CA LYS A 423 -14.00 -0.46 -13.76
C LYS A 423 -12.53 -0.38 -14.17
N TRP A 424 -11.81 0.64 -13.72
CA TRP A 424 -10.36 0.74 -13.86
C TRP A 424 -9.71 0.48 -12.50
N GLY A 425 -8.56 -0.17 -12.46
CA GLY A 425 -7.97 -0.53 -11.20
C GLY A 425 -6.64 -1.26 -11.30
N PHE A 426 -6.30 -1.94 -10.20
CA PHE A 426 -5.03 -2.61 -10.00
C PHE A 426 -5.21 -4.11 -9.77
N SER A 427 -4.24 -4.89 -10.24
CA SER A 427 -3.96 -6.21 -9.68
C SER A 427 -3.22 -6.03 -8.35
N PHE A 428 -3.83 -6.49 -7.26
CA PHE A 428 -3.26 -6.47 -5.93
C PHE A 428 -1.86 -7.11 -5.89
N VAL A 429 -1.72 -8.33 -6.42
CA VAL A 429 -0.47 -9.10 -6.32
C VAL A 429 0.66 -8.40 -7.08
N GLN A 430 0.38 -7.90 -8.29
CA GLN A 430 1.40 -7.18 -9.05
C GLN A 430 1.78 -5.86 -8.39
N LEU A 431 0.79 -5.08 -7.95
CA LEU A 431 1.02 -3.82 -7.24
C LEU A 431 1.91 -4.06 -6.00
N PHE A 432 1.63 -5.11 -5.23
CA PHE A 432 2.44 -5.51 -4.07
C PHE A 432 3.91 -5.76 -4.44
N ILE A 433 4.13 -6.59 -5.46
CA ILE A 433 5.47 -6.96 -5.91
C ILE A 433 6.22 -5.73 -6.41
N VAL A 434 5.59 -4.88 -7.22
CA VAL A 434 6.19 -3.66 -7.77
C VAL A 434 6.56 -2.69 -6.64
N LEU A 435 5.70 -2.51 -5.63
CA LEU A 435 5.98 -1.66 -4.48
C LEU A 435 7.19 -2.15 -3.67
N ILE A 436 7.30 -3.47 -3.43
CA ILE A 436 8.46 -4.06 -2.73
C ILE A 436 9.73 -3.86 -3.53
N ILE A 437 9.72 -4.17 -4.84
CA ILE A 437 10.89 -4.02 -5.69
C ILE A 437 11.31 -2.55 -5.75
N LEU A 438 10.35 -1.63 -5.87
CA LEU A 438 10.61 -0.18 -5.90
C LEU A 438 11.19 0.33 -4.57
N LEU A 439 10.73 -0.20 -3.43
CA LEU A 439 11.29 0.09 -2.11
C LEU A 439 12.74 -0.40 -1.99
N LEU A 440 13.00 -1.67 -2.34
CA LEU A 440 14.34 -2.26 -2.33
C LEU A 440 15.29 -1.51 -3.26
N TRP A 441 14.82 -1.15 -4.44
CA TRP A 441 15.57 -0.35 -5.41
C TRP A 441 15.87 1.05 -4.87
N THR A 442 14.91 1.71 -4.22
CA THR A 442 15.09 3.04 -3.64
C THR A 442 16.14 3.01 -2.55
N VAL A 443 16.02 2.09 -1.59
CA VAL A 443 16.99 1.92 -0.50
C VAL A 443 18.37 1.55 -1.03
N GLY A 444 18.46 0.61 -1.97
CA GLY A 444 19.73 0.21 -2.58
C GLY A 444 20.43 1.36 -3.33
N THR A 445 19.68 2.13 -4.11
CA THR A 445 20.22 3.26 -4.88
C THR A 445 20.68 4.37 -3.95
N CYS A 446 19.90 4.70 -2.91
CA CYS A 446 20.27 5.70 -1.92
C CYS A 446 21.49 5.29 -1.10
N THR A 447 21.59 4.04 -0.66
CA THR A 447 22.75 3.55 0.09
C THR A 447 24.02 3.55 -0.76
N MET A 448 23.93 3.14 -2.03
CA MET A 448 25.02 3.19 -2.99
C MET A 448 25.48 4.63 -3.23
N TRP A 449 24.55 5.54 -3.53
CA TRP A 449 24.84 6.95 -3.76
C TRP A 449 25.47 7.60 -2.53
N LEU A 450 24.89 7.40 -1.33
CA LEU A 450 25.37 8.01 -0.09
C LEU A 450 26.78 7.56 0.25
N LYS A 451 27.05 6.25 0.17
CA LYS A 451 28.39 5.69 0.41
C LYS A 451 29.42 6.30 -0.54
N ALA A 452 29.08 6.33 -1.82
CA ALA A 452 29.96 6.84 -2.87
C ALA A 452 30.20 8.34 -2.70
N HIS A 453 29.16 9.13 -2.43
CA HIS A 453 29.26 10.57 -2.24
C HIS A 453 30.10 10.93 -1.02
N LEU A 454 29.90 10.26 0.12
CA LEU A 454 30.70 10.46 1.33
C LEU A 454 32.18 10.13 1.14
N THR A 455 32.47 9.11 0.33
CA THR A 455 33.84 8.73 -0.01
C THR A 455 34.50 9.80 -0.90
N LEU A 456 33.76 10.38 -1.86
CA LEU A 456 34.26 11.47 -2.70
C LEU A 456 34.51 12.76 -1.92
N LEU A 457 33.63 13.12 -0.97
CA LEU A 457 33.80 14.34 -0.17
C LEU A 457 35.07 14.33 0.69
N ARG A 458 35.63 13.15 0.98
CA ARG A 458 36.91 13.01 1.69
C ARG A 458 38.12 13.13 0.78
N ARG A 459 37.93 13.19 -0.54
CA ARG A 459 38.99 13.24 -1.55
C ARG A 459 39.15 14.67 -2.06
N ALA A 460 40.39 15.06 -2.37
CA ALA A 460 40.71 16.38 -2.91
C ALA A 460 40.15 16.57 -4.34
N ASP A 461 40.13 15.50 -5.15
CA ASP A 461 39.55 15.47 -6.50
C ASP A 461 38.05 15.15 -6.48
N GLY A 462 37.26 16.12 -6.04
CA GLY A 462 35.81 15.98 -5.86
C GLY A 462 35.00 15.83 -7.15
N GLU A 463 35.55 16.15 -8.33
CA GLU A 463 34.74 16.38 -9.52
C GLU A 463 34.53 15.13 -10.39
N VAL A 464 33.28 14.74 -10.63
CA VAL A 464 32.98 13.55 -11.44
C VAL A 464 33.34 13.83 -12.90
N PRO A 465 34.12 12.97 -13.58
CA PRO A 465 34.45 13.17 -14.99
C PRO A 465 33.18 13.40 -15.81
N ASN A 466 33.08 14.58 -16.44
CA ASN A 466 32.03 14.87 -17.40
C ASN A 466 32.26 14.09 -18.70
N LYS A 467 31.25 13.89 -19.54
CA LYS A 467 31.28 13.10 -20.79
C LYS A 467 32.58 13.28 -21.60
N TYR A 468 32.97 14.53 -21.83
CA TYR A 468 34.16 14.85 -22.62
C TYR A 468 35.48 14.56 -21.88
N ASN A 469 35.57 14.94 -20.60
CA ASN A 469 36.75 14.63 -19.78
C ASN A 469 36.92 13.10 -19.65
N ALA A 470 35.80 12.39 -19.46
CA ALA A 470 35.78 10.94 -19.41
C ALA A 470 36.29 10.30 -20.72
N SER A 471 35.87 10.83 -21.87
CA SER A 471 36.35 10.34 -23.17
C SER A 471 37.86 10.55 -23.36
N LEU A 472 38.40 11.70 -22.92
CA LEU A 472 39.84 11.99 -23.00
C LEU A 472 40.65 11.08 -22.08
N VAL A 473 40.18 10.85 -20.85
CA VAL A 473 40.80 9.93 -19.89
C VAL A 473 40.79 8.50 -20.43
N LEU A 474 39.67 8.06 -21.01
CA LEU A 474 39.55 6.74 -21.63
C LEU A 474 40.54 6.57 -22.78
N ALA A 475 40.59 7.53 -23.71
CA ALA A 475 41.47 7.48 -24.87
C ALA A 475 42.95 7.46 -24.47
N ALA A 476 43.34 8.28 -23.47
CA ALA A 476 44.70 8.30 -22.95
C ALA A 476 45.10 6.96 -22.32
N ARG A 477 44.18 6.32 -21.57
CA ARG A 477 44.43 5.02 -20.91
C ARG A 477 44.43 3.85 -21.89
N MET A 478 43.52 3.82 -22.85
CA MET A 478 43.54 2.82 -23.93
C MET A 478 44.86 2.89 -24.71
N ARG A 479 45.36 4.09 -24.98
CA ARG A 479 46.64 4.28 -25.65
C ARG A 479 47.83 3.78 -24.82
N SER A 480 47.82 4.00 -23.50
CA SER A 480 48.87 3.48 -22.62
C SER A 480 48.81 1.95 -22.46
N ASP A 481 47.62 1.39 -22.31
CA ASP A 481 47.41 -0.03 -22.04
C ASP A 481 47.71 -0.89 -23.27
N LEU A 482 47.25 -0.44 -24.45
CA LEU A 482 47.40 -1.20 -25.69
C LEU A 482 48.80 -1.03 -26.32
N LYS A 483 49.65 -0.14 -25.77
CA LYS A 483 50.98 0.23 -26.30
C LYS A 483 50.99 0.48 -27.81
N ILE A 484 49.88 0.96 -28.37
CA ILE A 484 49.73 1.19 -29.80
C ILE A 484 50.57 2.43 -30.17
N GLY A 485 51.63 2.21 -30.94
CA GLY A 485 52.38 3.30 -31.57
C GLY A 485 51.47 4.13 -32.47
N ILE A 486 51.75 5.44 -32.56
CA ILE A 486 50.90 6.48 -33.17
C ILE A 486 50.50 6.20 -34.64
N THR A 487 51.13 5.23 -35.29
CA THR A 487 51.17 5.06 -36.74
C THR A 487 50.27 3.99 -37.34
N ARG A 488 49.58 3.13 -36.55
CA ARG A 488 48.70 2.09 -37.12
C ARG A 488 47.23 2.36 -36.79
N GLN A 489 46.42 2.64 -37.81
CA GLN A 489 44.96 2.60 -37.68
C GLN A 489 44.54 1.12 -37.62
N LEU A 490 44.08 0.65 -36.45
CA LEU A 490 43.50 -0.69 -36.31
C LEU A 490 42.04 -0.69 -36.75
N THR A 491 41.60 -1.78 -37.39
CA THR A 491 40.18 -1.99 -37.67
C THR A 491 39.41 -2.36 -36.39
N ASN A 492 38.07 -2.20 -36.39
CA ASN A 492 37.24 -2.52 -35.23
C ASN A 492 37.38 -3.99 -34.77
N GLN A 493 37.56 -4.95 -35.70
CA GLN A 493 37.74 -6.36 -35.36
C GLN A 493 39.10 -6.66 -34.74
N GLU A 494 40.17 -6.05 -35.26
CA GLU A 494 41.51 -6.18 -34.68
C GLU A 494 41.57 -5.54 -33.29
N LEU A 495 40.93 -4.39 -33.10
CA LEU A 495 40.85 -3.71 -31.82
C LEU A 495 40.11 -4.55 -30.76
N ASP A 496 38.96 -5.15 -31.12
CA ASP A 496 38.21 -6.06 -30.25
C ASP A 496 39.01 -7.32 -29.88
N GLY A 497 39.82 -7.84 -30.81
CA GLY A 497 40.73 -8.96 -30.58
C GLY A 497 41.79 -8.64 -29.53
N VAL A 498 42.49 -7.51 -29.69
CA VAL A 498 43.56 -7.06 -28.77
C VAL A 498 42.99 -6.76 -27.37
N ILE A 499 41.80 -6.14 -27.29
CA ILE A 499 41.13 -5.86 -26.02
C ILE A 499 40.77 -7.17 -25.29
N LYS A 500 40.29 -8.20 -26.00
CA LYS A 500 39.98 -9.51 -25.41
C LYS A 500 41.23 -10.21 -24.90
N GLU A 501 42.34 -10.13 -25.62
CA GLU A 501 43.64 -10.71 -25.24
C GLU A 501 44.18 -10.09 -23.94
N HIS A 502 43.95 -8.80 -23.73
CA HIS A 502 44.33 -8.06 -22.51
C HIS A 502 43.25 -8.12 -21.39
N THR A 503 42.52 -9.22 -21.26
CA THR A 503 41.46 -9.44 -20.24
C THR A 503 40.31 -8.42 -20.26
N GLY A 504 39.97 -7.89 -21.44
CA GLY A 504 38.85 -6.97 -21.66
C GLY A 504 39.17 -5.50 -21.40
N GLY A 505 40.42 -5.17 -21.07
CA GLY A 505 40.88 -3.81 -20.78
C GLY A 505 40.30 -3.24 -19.49
N ARG A 506 41.15 -2.68 -18.62
CA ARG A 506 40.68 -2.12 -17.35
C ARG A 506 41.30 -0.76 -17.07
N ILE A 507 40.47 0.16 -16.61
CA ILE A 507 40.88 1.50 -16.23
C ILE A 507 41.03 1.55 -14.72
N ASP A 508 42.22 1.90 -14.26
CA ASP A 508 42.40 2.47 -12.92
C ASP A 508 42.62 3.99 -13.01
N MET A 509 42.27 4.68 -11.93
CA MET A 509 42.83 6.00 -11.67
C MET A 509 43.88 5.83 -10.58
N GLN A 510 45.16 5.85 -10.96
CA GLN A 510 46.29 5.86 -10.02
C GLN A 510 46.05 6.86 -8.87
N GLU A 511 46.03 6.34 -7.64
CA GLU A 511 45.93 7.15 -6.43
C GLU A 511 47.27 7.84 -6.15
N ALA A 512 47.24 9.15 -5.93
CA ALA A 512 48.36 9.86 -5.29
C ALA A 512 48.44 9.55 -3.77
N ILE A 513 47.34 9.12 -3.14
CA ILE A 513 47.25 8.81 -1.70
C ILE A 513 46.11 7.78 -1.45
N PRO A 514 46.33 6.69 -0.68
CA PRO A 514 45.27 5.76 -0.29
C PRO A 514 44.30 6.42 0.70
N VAL A 515 43.06 6.69 0.27
CA VAL A 515 42.02 7.27 1.12
C VAL A 515 41.18 6.18 1.76
N GLN A 516 41.12 6.18 3.09
CA GLN A 516 40.39 5.20 3.90
C GLN A 516 38.87 5.25 3.64
N ASP A 517 38.28 4.08 3.40
CA ASP A 517 36.87 3.93 3.07
C ASP A 517 35.93 4.43 4.16
N PHE A 518 34.84 5.10 3.73
CA PHE A 518 33.74 5.41 4.62
C PHE A 518 32.97 4.14 4.97
N ASP A 519 33.12 3.68 6.20
CA ASP A 519 32.27 2.65 6.77
C ASP A 519 30.93 3.27 7.22
N LEU A 520 29.89 3.05 6.41
CA LEU A 520 28.53 3.49 6.67
C LEU A 520 28.05 3.09 8.07
N ARG A 521 28.39 1.88 8.53
CA ARG A 521 27.93 1.37 9.83
C ARG A 521 28.57 2.16 10.97
N ARG A 522 29.88 2.42 10.89
CA ARG A 522 30.58 3.25 11.89
C ARG A 522 30.08 4.69 11.88
N GLY A 523 29.86 5.26 10.70
CA GLY A 523 29.32 6.61 10.55
C GLY A 523 27.92 6.75 11.14
N LEU A 524 27.03 5.82 10.81
CA LEU A 524 25.67 5.77 11.35
C LEU A 524 25.70 5.61 12.87
N TRP A 525 26.50 4.68 13.39
CA TRP A 525 26.57 4.43 14.83
C TRP A 525 27.20 5.59 15.61
N GLY A 526 28.19 6.27 15.02
CA GLY A 526 28.72 7.53 15.53
C GLY A 526 27.66 8.63 15.60
N TRP A 527 26.83 8.73 14.55
CA TRP A 527 25.72 9.69 14.51
C TRP A 527 24.61 9.36 15.51
N VAL A 528 24.24 8.09 15.67
CA VAL A 528 23.26 7.62 16.67
C VAL A 528 23.75 7.97 18.08
N LYS A 529 25.03 7.74 18.37
CA LYS A 529 25.64 8.13 19.64
C LYS A 529 25.60 9.64 19.88
N ALA A 530 25.94 10.44 18.86
CA ALA A 530 25.90 11.90 18.95
C ALA A 530 24.46 12.43 19.16
N ASN A 531 23.45 11.73 18.66
CA ASN A 531 22.05 12.13 18.71
C ASN A 531 21.17 11.13 19.49
N LYS A 532 21.69 10.61 20.61
CA LYS A 532 21.07 9.50 21.36
C LYS A 532 19.58 9.70 21.69
N TRP A 533 19.20 10.90 22.14
CA TRP A 533 17.81 11.21 22.52
C TRP A 533 16.86 11.24 21.32
N TRP A 534 17.27 11.84 20.21
CA TRP A 534 16.48 11.87 18.98
C TRP A 534 16.40 10.49 18.32
N SER A 535 17.48 9.71 18.40
CA SER A 535 17.50 8.33 17.90
C SER A 535 16.59 7.42 18.72
N ALA A 536 16.57 7.59 20.05
CA ALA A 536 15.64 6.87 20.92
C ALA A 536 14.18 7.23 20.62
N LEU A 537 13.89 8.51 20.35
CA LEU A 537 12.54 8.95 19.94
C LEU A 537 12.12 8.31 18.61
N LEU A 538 13.00 8.27 17.60
CA LEU A 538 12.73 7.62 16.31
C LEU A 538 12.45 6.13 16.47
N VAL A 539 13.27 5.41 17.26
CA VAL A 539 13.07 3.98 17.53
C VAL A 539 11.77 3.74 18.28
N SER A 540 11.47 4.56 19.29
CA SER A 540 10.21 4.46 20.04
C SER A 540 9.00 4.64 19.13
N LEU A 541 8.97 5.67 18.29
CA LEU A 541 7.89 5.89 17.34
C LEU A 541 7.76 4.77 16.31
N ALA A 542 8.88 4.22 15.83
CA ALA A 542 8.85 3.06 14.94
C ALA A 542 8.30 1.81 15.63
N LEU A 543 8.62 1.58 16.92
CA LEU A 543 8.05 0.49 17.71
C LEU A 543 6.55 0.69 17.96
N VAL A 544 6.09 1.92 18.20
CA VAL A 544 4.67 2.25 18.34
C VAL A 544 3.92 1.98 17.03
N LEU A 545 4.52 2.28 15.87
CA LEU A 545 3.94 1.89 14.57
C LEU A 545 3.81 0.37 14.47
N VAL A 546 4.89 -0.38 14.71
CA VAL A 546 4.85 -1.85 14.63
C VAL A 546 3.84 -2.45 15.61
N ALA A 547 3.77 -1.94 16.85
CA ALA A 547 2.78 -2.38 17.83
C ALA A 547 1.35 -2.03 17.41
N GLY A 548 1.13 -0.81 16.91
CA GLY A 548 -0.15 -0.37 16.36
C GLY A 548 -0.60 -1.21 15.14
N TRP A 549 0.35 -1.85 14.43
CA TRP A 549 0.06 -2.79 13.34
C TRP A 549 -0.59 -4.04 13.88
N ILE A 550 0.08 -4.63 14.87
CA ILE A 550 -0.30 -5.90 15.49
C ILE A 550 -1.64 -5.78 16.19
N ILE A 551 -1.93 -4.62 16.80
CA ILE A 551 -3.16 -4.36 17.56
C ILE A 551 -4.31 -3.88 16.66
N GLY A 552 -4.05 -3.58 15.38
CA GLY A 552 -5.08 -3.16 14.43
C GLY A 552 -5.52 -1.69 14.56
N PHE A 553 -4.70 -0.83 15.14
CA PHE A 553 -5.06 0.56 15.47
C PHE A 553 -4.67 1.55 14.36
N TYR A 554 -5.27 1.39 13.18
CA TYR A 554 -4.81 2.01 11.93
C TYR A 554 -5.02 3.54 11.83
N ILE A 555 -5.97 4.09 12.58
CA ILE A 555 -6.33 5.53 12.52
C ILE A 555 -5.14 6.43 12.93
N LEU A 556 -4.27 5.97 13.83
CA LEU A 556 -3.14 6.76 14.31
C LEU A 556 -1.88 6.68 13.42
N TRP A 557 -1.87 5.82 12.40
CA TRP A 557 -0.68 5.57 11.60
C TRP A 557 -0.25 6.73 10.71
N ILE A 558 -1.20 7.33 9.98
CA ILE A 558 -0.93 8.45 9.07
C ILE A 558 -0.32 9.62 9.86
N PRO A 559 -0.91 10.06 11.00
CA PRO A 559 -0.30 11.07 11.85
C PRO A 559 1.10 10.70 12.37
N ILE A 560 1.31 9.45 12.82
CA ILE A 560 2.61 9.02 13.33
C ILE A 560 3.67 8.99 12.21
N MET A 561 3.32 8.61 10.98
CA MET A 561 4.22 8.65 9.83
C MET A 561 4.58 10.09 9.42
N ILE A 562 3.61 11.00 9.46
CA ILE A 562 3.86 12.44 9.26
C ILE A 562 4.82 12.96 10.34
N PHE A 563 4.61 12.56 11.59
CA PHE A 563 5.48 12.98 12.68
C PHE A 563 6.89 12.38 12.57
N LEU A 564 7.02 11.11 12.19
CA LEU A 564 8.31 10.46 11.93
C LEU A 564 9.07 11.11 10.79
N SER A 565 8.41 11.38 9.67
CA SER A 565 9.02 12.07 8.53
C SER A 565 9.44 13.50 8.91
N ALA A 566 8.62 14.20 9.72
CA ALA A 566 8.99 15.49 10.28
C ALA A 566 10.21 15.41 11.20
N ILE A 567 10.33 14.39 12.07
CA ILE A 567 11.52 14.19 12.90
C ILE A 567 12.75 13.90 12.03
N CYS A 568 12.64 13.06 11.01
CA CYS A 568 13.72 12.83 10.05
C CYS A 568 14.16 14.12 9.38
N LEU A 569 13.21 14.98 8.97
CA LEU A 569 13.49 16.29 8.42
C LEU A 569 14.15 17.23 9.45
N THR A 570 13.70 17.21 10.71
CA THR A 570 14.30 18.03 11.77
C THR A 570 15.75 17.67 12.00
N LEU A 571 16.10 16.39 11.89
CA LEU A 571 17.45 15.90 12.06
C LEU A 571 18.31 16.19 10.83
N ALA A 572 17.71 16.25 9.64
CA ALA A 572 18.38 16.66 8.42
C ALA A 572 18.70 18.17 8.40
N VAL A 573 17.76 19.01 8.86
CA VAL A 573 17.83 20.48 8.73
C VAL A 573 18.34 21.18 9.99
N GLY A 574 17.95 20.70 11.17
CA GLY A 574 18.16 21.40 12.43
C GLY A 574 19.61 21.35 12.90
N ARG A 575 20.28 22.51 12.93
CA ARG A 575 21.68 22.64 13.39
C ARG A 575 21.79 22.81 14.90
N THR A 576 20.76 23.36 15.54
CA THR A 576 20.70 23.58 16.99
C THR A 576 19.58 22.76 17.63
N THR A 577 19.71 22.39 18.91
CA THR A 577 18.65 21.71 19.66
C THR A 577 17.34 22.51 19.66
N LYS A 578 17.45 23.84 19.68
CA LYS A 578 16.31 24.76 19.63
C LYS A 578 15.60 24.76 18.28
N SER A 579 16.31 24.77 17.15
CA SER A 579 15.66 24.70 15.83
C SER A 579 15.04 23.33 15.57
N ARG A 580 15.69 22.24 16.04
CA ARG A 580 15.13 20.89 15.98
C ARG A 580 13.79 20.78 16.71
N LEU A 581 13.72 21.35 17.92
CA LEU A 581 12.49 21.35 18.71
C LEU A 581 11.37 22.15 18.04
N PHE A 582 11.70 23.28 17.41
CA PHE A 582 10.75 24.07 16.63
C PHE A 582 10.18 23.29 15.44
N PHE A 583 11.04 22.69 14.61
CA PHE A 583 10.58 21.90 13.46
C PHE A 583 9.78 20.66 13.91
N ALA A 584 10.14 20.04 15.05
CA ALA A 584 9.43 18.88 15.57
C ALA A 584 8.04 19.28 16.07
N ALA A 585 7.92 20.44 16.71
CA ALA A 585 6.63 21.00 17.10
C ALA A 585 5.74 21.31 15.88
N CYS A 586 6.29 21.90 14.82
CA CYS A 586 5.55 22.09 13.56
C CYS A 586 5.06 20.76 12.96
N GLY A 587 5.92 19.72 12.97
CA GLY A 587 5.54 18.38 12.54
C GLY A 587 4.43 17.76 13.39
N ALA A 588 4.48 17.94 14.71
CA ALA A 588 3.44 17.48 15.63
C ALA A 588 2.10 18.17 15.40
N VAL A 589 2.11 19.49 15.16
CA VAL A 589 0.91 20.27 14.82
C VAL A 589 0.31 19.78 13.51
N LEU A 590 1.13 19.55 12.48
CA LEU A 590 0.65 19.02 11.19
C LEU A 590 0.03 17.63 11.36
N ALA A 591 0.69 16.75 12.10
CA ALA A 591 0.15 15.41 12.40
C ALA A 591 -1.20 15.50 13.14
N ALA A 592 -1.32 16.39 14.13
CA ALA A 592 -2.56 16.59 14.88
C ALA A 592 -3.70 17.13 14.00
N ILE A 593 -3.42 18.08 13.11
CA ILE A 593 -4.42 18.60 12.15
C ILE A 593 -4.93 17.46 11.26
N VAL A 594 -4.02 16.63 10.72
CA VAL A 594 -4.41 15.49 9.89
C VAL A 594 -5.22 14.46 10.69
N SER A 595 -4.88 14.19 11.95
CA SER A 595 -5.69 13.33 12.82
C SER A 595 -7.11 13.86 12.97
N VAL A 596 -7.27 15.17 13.20
CA VAL A 596 -8.59 15.80 13.35
C VAL A 596 -9.38 15.70 12.06
N ILE A 597 -8.76 15.94 10.90
CA ILE A 597 -9.41 15.79 9.60
C ILE A 597 -9.90 14.35 9.40
N ILE A 598 -9.04 13.36 9.66
CA ILE A 598 -9.39 11.93 9.53
C ILE A 598 -10.57 11.59 10.46
N LEU A 599 -10.52 12.00 11.72
CA LEU A 599 -11.60 11.76 12.68
C LEU A 599 -12.90 12.45 12.23
N CYS A 600 -12.84 13.70 11.78
CA CYS A 600 -14.00 14.41 11.25
C CYS A 600 -14.59 13.71 10.02
N THR A 601 -13.76 13.21 9.10
CA THR A 601 -14.25 12.47 7.92
C THR A 601 -14.89 11.13 8.30
N ILE A 602 -14.36 10.42 9.30
CA ILE A 602 -14.96 9.18 9.80
C ILE A 602 -16.31 9.48 10.45
N ILE A 603 -16.36 10.47 11.36
CA ILE A 603 -17.60 10.88 12.02
C ILE A 603 -18.66 11.38 11.02
N TRP A 604 -18.22 12.06 9.96
CA TRP A 604 -19.12 12.52 8.90
C TRP A 604 -19.59 11.39 7.99
N SER A 605 -18.79 10.36 7.76
CA SER A 605 -19.17 9.18 6.99
C SER A 605 -20.14 8.25 7.74
N GLU A 606 -20.18 8.33 9.08
CA GLU A 606 -21.12 7.56 9.92
C GLU A 606 -22.46 8.29 10.15
N ARG A 607 -22.57 9.56 9.73
CA ARG A 607 -23.83 10.31 9.69
C ARG A 607 -24.41 10.31 8.29
#